data_AF-A0A498HZH8-F1
#
_entry.id   AF-A0A498HZH8-F1
#
_cell.length_a   1.000
_cell.length_b   1.000
_cell.length_c   1.000
_cell.angle_alpha   90.00
_cell.angle_beta   90.00
_cell.angle_gamma   90.00
#
_symmetry.space_group_name_H-M   'P 1'
#
loop_
_entity.id
_entity.type
_entity.pdbx_description
1 polymer ?
#
loop_
_entity_poly.entity_id
_entity_poly.type
_entity_poly.pdbx_seq_one_letter_code
_entity_poly.pdbx_strand_id
1 'polypeptide(L)'
;MFLIVCPKKGCPCQDFYVISPYTLGLLCYSALSSASWFATELCSHTHALSLSCDLVGLNNISFAVTKRTKMATTSRSLYRRLCLRSFSTSTKPTHHNSHQQNHQYMEPNSFIGCWEAPKDPKEAEAKLAHLRRDYTKQVKEVRKEYIKEVELMRLDKLLKDEARKEALRLQNEERKRLKAEAAKVRAQQREVAEQEFQQTLLKERAEKLENWKMKEKRKEEMKKDEKELLRRKSSMWINEQELEKKILEAIVDTTPL
;
A
#
# COMPACT_ATOMS: atom_id res chain seq x y z
N MET A 1 -28.73 28.23 24.29
CA MET A 1 -29.95 27.49 24.71
C MET A 1 -30.11 26.31 23.78
N PHE A 2 -30.15 25.09 24.31
CA PHE A 2 -30.54 23.89 23.56
C PHE A 2 -31.85 23.37 24.14
N LEU A 3 -32.90 23.32 23.32
CA LEU A 3 -34.16 22.64 23.65
C LEU A 3 -34.10 21.24 23.03
N ILE A 4 -34.05 20.21 23.87
CA ILE A 4 -34.17 18.82 23.44
C ILE A 4 -35.62 18.40 23.64
N VAL A 5 -36.33 18.14 22.54
CA VAL A 5 -37.70 17.62 22.57
C VAL A 5 -37.64 16.09 22.59
N CYS A 6 -38.19 15.47 23.63
CA CYS A 6 -38.19 14.02 23.79
C CYS A 6 -39.39 13.39 23.03
N PRO A 7 -39.17 12.44 22.09
CA PRO A 7 -40.25 11.87 21.28
C PRO A 7 -40.89 10.65 21.96
N LYS A 8 -41.59 10.84 23.08
CA LYS A 8 -42.51 9.84 23.65
C LYS A 8 -43.90 10.43 23.87
N LYS A 9 -44.90 9.87 23.18
CA LYS A 9 -46.31 10.20 23.40
C LYS A 9 -46.81 9.48 24.65
N GLY A 10 -47.49 10.18 25.56
CA GLY A 10 -48.35 9.53 26.58
C GLY A 10 -48.06 9.75 28.07
N CYS A 11 -47.38 10.82 28.50
CA CYS A 11 -47.26 11.15 29.93
C CYS A 11 -47.62 12.62 30.23
N PRO A 12 -48.49 12.92 31.22
CA PRO A 12 -48.94 14.29 31.51
C PRO A 12 -48.18 14.92 32.70
N CYS A 13 -46.89 15.22 32.53
CA CYS A 13 -46.13 16.12 33.42
C CYS A 13 -45.23 17.04 32.58
N GLN A 14 -45.45 18.36 32.65
CA GLN A 14 -44.61 19.37 31.98
C GLN A 14 -43.82 20.19 33.02
N ASP A 15 -42.75 19.59 33.54
CA ASP A 15 -41.77 20.34 34.34
C ASP A 15 -40.62 20.84 33.46
N PHE A 16 -40.56 22.16 33.26
CA PHE A 16 -39.50 22.81 32.49
C PHE A 16 -38.26 23.03 33.35
N TYR A 17 -37.29 22.12 33.28
CA TYR A 17 -35.98 22.31 33.91
C TYR A 17 -35.03 23.14 33.03
N VAL A 18 -34.68 24.34 33.49
CA VAL A 18 -33.63 25.17 32.90
C VAL A 18 -32.27 24.71 33.44
N ILE A 19 -31.49 24.00 32.62
CA ILE A 19 -30.16 23.52 33.00
C ILE A 19 -29.09 24.52 32.57
N SER A 20 -28.33 25.02 33.54
CA SER A 20 -27.16 25.89 33.35
C SER A 20 -26.01 25.13 32.67
N PRO A 21 -25.23 25.74 31.74
CA PRO A 21 -24.23 25.03 30.93
C PRO A 21 -23.00 24.50 31.68
N TYR A 22 -22.89 24.70 33.00
CA TYR A 22 -21.71 24.33 33.79
C TYR A 22 -21.70 22.91 34.39
N THR A 23 -22.77 22.12 34.25
CA THR A 23 -22.87 20.77 34.87
C THR A 23 -22.68 19.60 33.90
N LEU A 24 -22.54 19.84 32.59
CA LEU A 24 -22.32 18.77 31.58
C LEU A 24 -20.88 18.21 31.56
N GLY A 25 -20.02 18.61 32.50
CA GLY A 25 -18.64 18.12 32.61
C GLY A 25 -18.46 16.80 33.38
N LEU A 26 -19.43 16.36 34.20
CA LEU A 26 -19.21 15.28 35.18
C LEU A 26 -20.03 13.99 34.99
N LEU A 27 -20.89 13.89 33.97
CA LEU A 27 -21.74 12.69 33.75
C LEU A 27 -21.36 11.84 32.52
N CYS A 28 -20.19 12.08 31.90
CA CYS A 28 -19.66 11.21 30.84
C CYS A 28 -18.58 10.22 31.30
N TYR A 29 -18.15 10.23 32.57
CA TYR A 29 -17.08 9.35 33.06
C TYR A 29 -17.54 8.01 33.67
N SER A 30 -18.84 7.76 33.78
CA SER A 30 -19.42 6.55 34.38
C SER A 30 -20.15 5.61 33.40
N ALA A 31 -20.20 5.95 32.10
CA ALA A 31 -20.95 5.20 31.08
C ALA A 31 -20.08 4.49 30.02
N LEU A 32 -18.76 4.42 30.23
CA LEU A 32 -17.78 3.84 29.28
C LEU A 32 -17.12 2.53 29.77
N SER A 33 -17.66 1.90 30.82
CA SER A 33 -17.10 0.68 31.44
C SER A 33 -17.96 -0.59 31.25
N SER A 34 -18.94 -0.57 30.33
CA SER A 34 -19.99 -1.60 30.24
C SER A 34 -20.30 -2.10 28.82
N ALA A 35 -19.35 -1.99 27.89
CA ALA A 35 -19.57 -2.32 26.47
C ALA A 35 -18.37 -3.04 25.80
N SER A 36 -17.69 -3.94 26.51
CA SER A 36 -16.64 -4.84 25.96
C SER A 36 -17.00 -6.33 26.03
N TRP A 37 -18.24 -6.66 26.42
CA TRP A 37 -18.75 -8.03 26.46
C TRP A 37 -19.89 -8.19 25.44
N PHE A 38 -19.73 -9.18 24.54
CA PHE A 38 -20.57 -9.61 23.40
C PHE A 38 -19.98 -9.39 21.99
N ALA A 39 -18.91 -10.14 21.65
CA ALA A 39 -18.56 -10.45 20.25
C ALA A 39 -17.52 -11.59 20.11
N THR A 40 -17.62 -12.68 20.89
CA THR A 40 -16.71 -13.85 20.76
C THR A 40 -17.47 -15.18 20.84
N GLU A 41 -18.35 -15.44 19.88
CA GLU A 41 -18.86 -16.78 19.62
C GLU A 41 -19.42 -16.87 18.19
N LEU A 42 -18.85 -17.79 17.40
CA LEU A 42 -19.28 -18.36 16.09
C LEU A 42 -18.14 -18.48 15.07
N CYS A 43 -17.24 -19.47 15.26
CA CYS A 43 -16.70 -20.32 14.17
C CYS A 43 -15.80 -21.44 14.73
N SER A 44 -16.40 -22.41 15.42
CA SER A 44 -15.75 -23.68 15.72
C SER A 44 -16.34 -24.76 14.83
N HIS A 45 -15.64 -25.14 13.75
CA HIS A 45 -15.57 -26.47 13.13
C HIS A 45 -14.95 -26.36 11.72
N THR A 46 -13.77 -26.94 11.49
CA THR A 46 -13.56 -28.06 10.54
C THR A 46 -12.07 -28.46 10.40
N HIS A 47 -11.83 -29.76 10.61
CA HIS A 47 -10.72 -30.60 10.14
C HIS A 47 -9.24 -30.18 10.33
N ALA A 48 -8.60 -30.86 11.27
CA ALA A 48 -7.16 -31.11 11.26
C ALA A 48 -6.81 -32.28 10.31
N LEU A 49 -5.96 -31.98 9.31
CA LEU A 49 -5.09 -32.84 8.50
C LEU A 49 -3.99 -31.91 7.92
N SER A 50 -2.71 -32.22 7.76
CA SER A 50 -1.81 -33.30 8.21
C SER A 50 -0.36 -32.73 8.09
N LEU A 51 0.79 -33.37 8.38
CA LEU A 51 1.19 -34.73 8.76
C LEU A 51 2.56 -34.61 9.50
N SER A 52 3.09 -35.68 10.11
CA SER A 52 4.45 -35.74 10.67
C SER A 52 5.54 -35.93 9.60
N CYS A 53 6.74 -35.39 9.83
CA CYS A 53 8.00 -35.92 9.30
C CYS A 53 9.21 -35.36 10.09
N ASP A 54 9.72 -36.16 11.03
CA ASP A 54 11.10 -36.03 11.51
C ASP A 54 12.05 -36.59 10.44
N LEU A 55 13.22 -35.98 10.25
CA LEU A 55 14.42 -36.75 9.89
C LEU A 55 15.72 -36.01 10.19
N VAL A 56 16.60 -36.72 10.89
CA VAL A 56 17.95 -36.32 11.33
C VAL A 56 18.93 -36.41 10.15
N GLY A 57 19.95 -35.55 10.09
CA GLY A 57 21.05 -35.72 9.12
C GLY A 57 22.11 -34.62 9.11
N LEU A 58 23.21 -34.82 9.85
CA LEU A 58 24.42 -33.99 9.77
C LEU A 58 25.15 -34.22 8.43
N ASN A 59 25.82 -33.18 7.87
CA ASN A 59 27.29 -33.19 7.71
C ASN A 59 27.86 -31.90 7.09
N ASN A 60 29.12 -31.62 7.46
CA ASN A 60 29.91 -30.46 7.06
C ASN A 60 30.41 -30.54 5.61
N ILE A 61 30.44 -29.39 4.90
CA ILE A 61 31.54 -29.03 3.98
C ILE A 61 31.87 -27.55 4.20
N SER A 62 33.17 -27.22 4.23
CA SER A 62 33.70 -25.91 4.60
C SER A 62 34.17 -25.07 3.40
N PHE A 63 34.36 -23.77 3.68
CA PHE A 63 35.27 -22.84 3.00
C PHE A 63 34.97 -22.34 1.58
N ALA A 64 34.52 -21.08 1.51
CA ALA A 64 35.11 -20.07 0.62
C ALA A 64 35.01 -18.68 1.25
N VAL A 65 36.15 -18.01 1.46
CA VAL A 65 36.24 -16.71 2.14
C VAL A 65 36.07 -15.56 1.13
N THR A 66 35.14 -14.65 1.38
CA THR A 66 35.12 -13.31 0.74
C THR A 66 35.21 -12.21 1.80
N LYS A 67 36.07 -11.22 1.53
CA LYS A 67 36.59 -10.29 2.53
C LYS A 67 35.57 -9.21 2.89
N ARG A 68 35.11 -9.18 4.14
CA ARG A 68 34.24 -8.12 4.68
C ARG A 68 35.10 -7.01 5.28
N THR A 69 35.31 -5.93 4.53
CA THR A 69 36.01 -4.73 5.00
C THR A 69 35.20 -4.05 6.12
N LYS A 70 35.80 -4.00 7.32
CA LYS A 70 35.32 -3.16 8.43
C LYS A 70 36.13 -1.86 8.41
N MET A 71 35.46 -0.71 8.37
CA MET A 71 36.08 0.58 8.69
C MET A 71 35.53 1.06 10.03
N ALA A 72 36.42 1.57 10.88
CA ALA A 72 36.17 1.73 12.30
C ALA A 72 35.49 3.05 12.66
N THR A 73 34.87 3.04 13.84
CA THR A 73 34.29 4.19 14.52
C THR A 73 35.34 5.24 14.85
N THR A 74 35.11 6.50 14.48
CA THR A 74 35.73 7.67 15.13
C THR A 74 34.62 8.55 15.68
N SER A 75 34.67 8.85 16.97
CA SER A 75 33.63 9.63 17.67
C SER A 75 34.15 11.01 18.08
N ARG A 76 33.20 11.94 18.31
CA ARG A 76 33.39 13.34 18.75
C ARG A 76 33.91 14.29 17.65
N SER A 77 33.48 15.55 17.59
CA SER A 77 32.33 16.23 18.20
C SER A 77 32.17 17.60 17.52
N LEU A 78 31.08 18.32 17.85
CA LEU A 78 30.88 19.73 17.50
C LEU A 78 30.68 20.04 15.99
N TYR A 79 29.46 19.90 15.50
CA TYR A 79 28.74 21.07 14.98
C TYR A 79 27.23 20.90 15.12
N ARG A 80 26.72 21.43 16.24
CA ARG A 80 25.29 21.58 16.55
C ARG A 80 24.69 22.68 15.66
N ARG A 81 24.65 22.48 14.35
CA ARG A 81 23.97 23.41 13.43
C ARG A 81 22.50 23.02 13.33
N LEU A 82 21.64 23.94 13.75
CA LEU A 82 20.21 23.75 13.93
C LEU A 82 19.52 23.44 12.59
N CYS A 83 19.26 22.17 12.31
CA CYS A 83 18.24 21.78 11.32
C CYS A 83 16.88 22.13 11.90
N LEU A 84 16.48 23.39 11.68
CA LEU A 84 15.16 23.91 11.98
C LEU A 84 14.11 22.93 11.44
N ARG A 85 13.33 22.37 12.35
CA ARG A 85 12.19 21.51 12.05
C ARG A 85 11.14 22.37 11.36
N SER A 86 11.21 22.46 10.03
CA SER A 86 10.24 23.16 9.21
C SER A 86 8.89 22.47 9.36
N PHE A 87 8.09 22.96 10.31
CA PHE A 87 6.67 22.70 10.38
C PHE A 87 5.97 23.44 9.25
N SER A 88 6.22 22.98 8.02
CA SER A 88 5.36 23.29 6.88
C SER A 88 4.01 22.65 7.14
N THR A 89 3.15 23.37 7.87
CA THR A 89 1.72 23.12 7.84
C THR A 89 1.30 23.20 6.39
N SER A 90 1.11 22.02 5.76
CA SER A 90 0.39 21.93 4.51
C SER A 90 -1.06 22.29 4.81
N THR A 91 -1.31 23.59 4.89
CA THR A 91 -2.63 24.17 4.77
C THR A 91 -3.10 23.81 3.37
N LYS A 92 -3.77 22.64 3.28
CA LYS A 92 -4.84 22.47 2.28
C LYS A 92 -5.58 23.82 2.26
N PRO A 93 -5.74 24.48 1.11
CA PRO A 93 -6.42 25.76 1.07
C PRO A 93 -7.82 25.53 1.61
N THR A 94 -8.02 25.89 2.88
CA THR A 94 -9.33 26.06 3.46
C THR A 94 -10.02 27.07 2.56
N HIS A 95 -11.32 26.87 2.33
CA HIS A 95 -12.12 27.70 1.43
C HIS A 95 -12.22 29.13 2.03
N HIS A 96 -11.16 29.91 1.85
CA HIS A 96 -10.87 31.09 2.64
C HIS A 96 -11.67 32.27 2.09
N ASN A 97 -12.87 32.46 2.64
CA ASN A 97 -13.73 33.64 2.54
C ASN A 97 -13.44 34.60 1.37
N SER A 98 -13.76 34.18 0.13
CA SER A 98 -13.82 35.12 -1.01
C SER A 98 -14.91 36.18 -0.84
N HIS A 99 -15.75 36.07 0.20
CA HIS A 99 -16.65 37.14 0.67
C HIS A 99 -15.93 38.49 0.78
N GLN A 100 -14.65 38.53 1.22
CA GLN A 100 -13.88 39.77 1.30
C GLN A 100 -13.63 40.47 -0.04
N GLN A 101 -13.69 39.78 -1.18
CA GLN A 101 -13.45 40.39 -2.49
C GLN A 101 -14.72 40.90 -3.19
N ASN A 102 -15.91 40.55 -2.69
CA ASN A 102 -17.19 40.98 -3.26
C ASN A 102 -17.92 42.03 -2.41
N HIS A 103 -17.26 42.59 -1.39
CA HIS A 103 -17.79 43.74 -0.65
C HIS A 103 -17.41 45.05 -1.35
N GLN A 104 -18.13 45.37 -2.42
CA GLN A 104 -18.10 46.71 -2.99
C GLN A 104 -18.77 47.67 -2.00
N TYR A 105 -17.98 48.51 -1.33
CA TYR A 105 -18.50 49.51 -0.40
C TYR A 105 -19.44 50.46 -1.16
N MET A 106 -20.69 50.56 -0.71
CA MET A 106 -21.64 51.55 -1.23
C MET A 106 -21.10 52.96 -1.00
N GLU A 107 -21.43 53.90 -1.88
CA GLU A 107 -21.08 55.31 -1.67
C GLU A 107 -21.65 55.84 -0.34
N PRO A 108 -20.98 56.81 0.31
CA PRO A 108 -21.47 57.43 1.53
C PRO A 108 -22.88 58.01 1.35
N ASN A 109 -23.87 57.39 2.01
CA ASN A 109 -25.26 57.76 1.84
C ASN A 109 -25.57 59.11 2.55
N SER A 110 -25.83 60.14 1.76
CA SER A 110 -26.12 61.51 2.22
C SER A 110 -27.38 61.63 3.09
N PHE A 111 -28.26 60.62 3.06
CA PHE A 111 -29.50 60.59 3.83
C PHE A 111 -29.31 60.52 5.36
N ILE A 112 -28.15 60.04 5.84
CA ILE A 112 -27.94 59.73 7.27
C ILE A 112 -27.94 60.99 8.18
N GLY A 113 -27.84 62.19 7.60
CA GLY A 113 -27.86 63.47 8.34
C GLY A 113 -29.05 64.40 8.08
N CYS A 114 -30.00 64.07 7.18
CA CYS A 114 -31.02 65.02 6.72
C CYS A 114 -32.37 64.96 7.47
N TRP A 115 -32.37 64.49 8.73
CA TRP A 115 -33.60 64.40 9.53
C TRP A 115 -33.88 65.68 10.31
N GLU A 116 -34.79 66.51 9.78
CA GLU A 116 -35.36 67.64 10.51
C GLU A 116 -36.52 67.19 11.39
N ALA A 117 -36.51 67.60 12.67
CA ALA A 117 -37.57 67.27 13.62
C ALA A 117 -38.89 68.01 13.26
N PRO A 118 -40.00 67.30 12.96
CA PRO A 118 -41.28 67.94 12.69
C PRO A 118 -41.82 68.66 13.93
N LYS A 119 -42.38 69.86 13.75
CA LYS A 119 -42.89 70.70 14.86
C LYS A 119 -44.17 70.14 15.47
N ASP A 120 -45.02 69.50 14.66
CA ASP A 120 -46.31 68.97 15.09
C ASP A 120 -46.25 67.46 15.44
N PRO A 121 -46.79 67.05 16.61
CA PRO A 121 -46.59 65.69 17.12
C PRO A 121 -47.27 64.61 16.25
N LYS A 122 -48.44 64.91 15.67
CA LYS A 122 -49.16 64.00 14.77
C LYS A 122 -48.41 63.75 13.45
N GLU A 123 -47.73 64.77 12.93
CA GLU A 123 -46.91 64.60 11.73
C GLU A 123 -45.66 63.78 11.99
N ALA A 124 -45.02 63.99 13.14
CA ALA A 124 -43.86 63.20 13.56
C ALA A 124 -44.21 61.70 13.65
N GLU A 125 -45.37 61.36 14.23
CA GLU A 125 -45.85 59.97 14.28
C GLU A 125 -46.11 59.40 12.88
N ALA A 126 -46.78 60.14 12.00
CA ALA A 126 -47.06 59.69 10.63
C ALA A 126 -45.77 59.46 9.81
N LYS A 127 -44.80 60.39 9.89
CA LYS A 127 -43.48 60.29 9.25
C LYS A 127 -42.69 59.09 9.81
N LEU A 128 -42.69 58.87 11.13
CA LEU A 128 -42.06 57.71 11.76
C LEU A 128 -42.73 56.38 11.37
N ALA A 129 -44.06 56.33 11.28
CA ALA A 129 -44.79 55.15 10.84
C ALA A 129 -44.49 54.80 9.37
N HIS A 130 -44.35 55.81 8.50
CA HIS A 130 -43.93 55.65 7.11
C HIS A 130 -42.50 55.09 7.02
N LEU A 131 -41.53 55.71 7.70
CA LEU A 131 -40.14 55.22 7.76
C LEU A 131 -40.04 53.78 8.26
N ARG A 132 -40.77 53.42 9.33
CA ARG A 132 -40.81 52.04 9.86
C ARG A 132 -41.32 51.04 8.82
N ARG A 133 -42.34 51.41 8.04
CA ARG A 133 -42.88 50.56 6.96
C ARG A 133 -41.86 50.39 5.84
N ASP A 134 -41.22 51.46 5.40
CA ASP A 134 -40.35 51.42 4.21
C ASP A 134 -38.99 50.81 4.51
N TYR A 135 -38.40 51.07 5.68
CA TYR A 135 -37.26 50.30 6.17
C TYR A 135 -37.57 48.80 6.27
N THR A 136 -38.79 48.44 6.71
CA THR A 136 -39.24 47.04 6.75
C THR A 136 -39.39 46.44 5.35
N LYS A 137 -39.74 47.22 4.31
CA LYS A 137 -39.75 46.76 2.91
C LYS A 137 -38.34 46.55 2.38
N GLN A 138 -37.48 47.56 2.48
CA GLN A 138 -36.08 47.53 2.04
C GLN A 138 -35.34 46.33 2.65
N VAL A 139 -35.43 46.13 3.98
CA VAL A 139 -34.78 44.99 4.65
C VAL A 139 -35.40 43.65 4.24
N LYS A 140 -36.69 43.58 3.86
CA LYS A 140 -37.30 42.37 3.29
C LYS A 140 -36.81 42.09 1.86
N GLU A 141 -36.55 43.12 1.06
CA GLU A 141 -36.01 43.00 -0.30
C GLU A 141 -34.56 42.51 -0.25
N VAL A 142 -33.68 43.18 0.52
CA VAL A 142 -32.29 42.75 0.75
C VAL A 142 -32.21 41.31 1.26
N ARG A 143 -33.10 40.89 2.17
CA ARG A 143 -33.16 39.48 2.63
C ARG A 143 -33.53 38.50 1.51
N LYS A 144 -34.45 38.85 0.61
CA LYS A 144 -34.82 38.01 -0.53
C LYS A 144 -33.67 37.88 -1.53
N GLU A 145 -32.95 38.97 -1.78
CA GLU A 145 -31.78 39.00 -2.66
C GLU A 145 -30.66 38.13 -2.10
N TYR A 146 -30.28 38.34 -0.85
CA TYR A 146 -29.29 37.51 -0.16
C TYR A 146 -29.64 36.00 -0.17
N ILE A 147 -30.91 35.64 0.05
CA ILE A 147 -31.35 34.23 -0.04
C ILE A 147 -31.15 33.66 -1.46
N LYS A 148 -31.44 34.43 -2.51
CA LYS A 148 -31.22 34.01 -3.90
C LYS A 148 -29.73 33.86 -4.21
N GLU A 149 -28.90 34.81 -3.79
CA GLU A 149 -27.44 34.77 -3.98
C GLU A 149 -26.81 33.54 -3.32
N VAL A 150 -27.19 33.26 -2.07
CA VAL A 150 -26.71 32.08 -1.33
C VAL A 150 -27.12 30.78 -2.01
N GLU A 151 -28.34 30.67 -2.54
CA GLU A 151 -28.77 29.47 -3.26
C GLU A 151 -28.10 29.34 -4.64
N LEU A 152 -27.87 30.45 -5.37
CA LEU A 152 -27.06 30.43 -6.60
C LEU A 152 -25.62 29.97 -6.33
N MET A 153 -24.98 30.46 -5.26
CA MET A 153 -23.66 29.99 -4.81
C MET A 153 -23.67 28.50 -4.42
N ARG A 154 -24.79 27.97 -3.94
CA ARG A 154 -24.94 26.55 -3.60
C ARG A 154 -25.07 25.69 -4.87
N LEU A 155 -25.86 26.13 -5.84
CA LEU A 155 -26.03 25.44 -7.12
C LEU A 155 -24.71 25.40 -7.92
N ASP A 156 -23.98 26.52 -7.99
CA ASP A 156 -22.66 26.59 -8.63
C ASP A 156 -21.65 25.61 -8.00
N LYS A 157 -21.66 25.48 -6.66
CA LYS A 157 -20.84 24.48 -5.96
C LYS A 157 -21.21 23.05 -6.34
N LEU A 158 -22.51 22.73 -6.40
CA LEU A 158 -22.99 21.40 -6.80
C LEU A 158 -22.54 21.04 -8.22
N LEU A 159 -22.74 21.94 -9.19
CA LEU A 159 -22.28 21.74 -10.57
C LEU A 159 -20.76 21.51 -10.66
N LYS A 160 -19.98 22.28 -9.87
CA LYS A 160 -18.52 22.11 -9.78
C LYS A 160 -18.09 20.82 -9.09
N ASP A 161 -18.84 20.33 -8.11
CA ASP A 161 -18.60 19.04 -7.45
C ASP A 161 -18.96 17.86 -8.37
N GLU A 162 -20.08 17.95 -9.11
CA GLU A 162 -20.52 16.97 -10.10
C GLU A 162 -19.52 16.83 -11.25
N ALA A 163 -19.13 17.94 -11.88
CA ALA A 163 -18.12 17.93 -12.95
C ALA A 163 -16.78 17.31 -12.49
N ARG A 164 -16.33 17.62 -11.26
CA ARG A 164 -15.12 17.01 -10.67
C ARG A 164 -15.28 15.51 -10.41
N LYS A 165 -16.45 15.09 -9.93
CA LYS A 165 -16.77 13.67 -9.68
C LYS A 165 -16.79 12.85 -10.96
N GLU A 166 -17.34 13.40 -12.05
CA GLU A 166 -17.37 12.74 -13.36
C GLU A 166 -15.99 12.66 -14.01
N ALA A 167 -15.22 13.76 -14.01
CA ALA A 167 -13.84 13.76 -14.49
C ALA A 167 -12.97 12.73 -13.74
N LEU A 168 -13.13 12.64 -12.41
CA LEU A 168 -12.44 11.63 -11.60
C LEU A 168 -12.91 10.20 -11.89
N ARG A 169 -14.20 9.98 -12.23
CA ARG A 169 -14.71 8.68 -12.66
C ARG A 169 -14.02 8.22 -13.95
N LEU A 170 -13.97 9.08 -14.97
CA LEU A 170 -13.34 8.79 -16.27
C LEU A 170 -11.86 8.46 -16.12
N GLN A 171 -11.08 9.29 -15.41
CA GLN A 171 -9.66 9.02 -15.16
C GLN A 171 -9.41 7.70 -14.40
N ASN A 172 -10.32 7.32 -13.50
CA ASN A 172 -10.22 6.04 -12.79
C ASN A 172 -10.57 4.85 -13.69
N GLU A 173 -11.48 5.01 -14.65
CA GLU A 173 -11.78 3.99 -15.66
C GLU A 173 -10.60 3.80 -16.63
N GLU A 174 -10.02 4.88 -17.15
CA GLU A 174 -8.81 4.86 -17.99
C GLU A 174 -7.65 4.16 -17.26
N ARG A 175 -7.40 4.55 -16.01
CA ARG A 175 -6.37 3.92 -15.16
C ARG A 175 -6.63 2.42 -14.94
N LYS A 176 -7.89 2.00 -14.82
CA LYS A 176 -8.27 0.58 -14.73
C LYS A 176 -8.02 -0.16 -16.05
N ARG A 177 -8.36 0.43 -17.20
CA ARG A 177 -8.10 -0.13 -18.54
C ARG A 177 -6.60 -0.36 -18.75
N LEU A 178 -5.78 0.69 -18.58
CA LEU A 178 -4.32 0.62 -18.69
C LEU A 178 -3.70 -0.39 -17.70
N LYS A 179 -4.21 -0.46 -16.46
CA LYS A 179 -3.74 -1.46 -15.47
C LYS A 179 -4.10 -2.89 -15.87
N ALA A 180 -5.25 -3.11 -16.50
CA ALA A 180 -5.68 -4.41 -17.00
C ALA A 180 -4.87 -4.85 -18.22
N GLU A 181 -4.59 -3.95 -19.15
CA GLU A 181 -3.70 -4.19 -20.30
C GLU A 181 -2.28 -4.52 -19.83
N ALA A 182 -1.71 -3.72 -18.92
CA ALA A 182 -0.41 -4.00 -18.30
C ALA A 182 -0.40 -5.28 -17.44
N ALA A 183 -1.56 -5.79 -16.99
CA ALA A 183 -1.67 -7.09 -16.34
C ALA A 183 -1.68 -8.24 -17.36
N LYS A 184 -2.38 -8.08 -18.50
CA LYS A 184 -2.38 -9.06 -19.61
C LYS A 184 -0.97 -9.24 -20.19
N VAL A 185 -0.26 -8.15 -20.48
CA VAL A 185 1.12 -8.20 -20.99
C VAL A 185 2.04 -8.93 -20.00
N ARG A 186 1.92 -8.65 -18.69
CA ARG A 186 2.71 -9.36 -17.67
C ARG A 186 2.30 -10.83 -17.48
N ALA A 187 1.08 -11.22 -17.80
CA ALA A 187 0.67 -12.62 -17.81
C ALA A 187 1.32 -13.35 -19.00
N GLN A 188 1.26 -12.77 -20.20
CA GLN A 188 1.93 -13.30 -21.40
C GLN A 188 3.44 -13.42 -21.21
N GLN A 189 4.10 -12.43 -20.58
CA GLN A 189 5.53 -12.50 -20.26
C GLN A 189 5.88 -13.67 -19.31
N ARG A 190 4.99 -14.02 -18.38
CA ARG A 190 5.19 -15.17 -17.49
C ARG A 190 5.03 -16.50 -18.23
N GLU A 191 4.03 -16.58 -19.09
CA GLU A 191 3.78 -17.75 -19.95
C GLU A 191 4.98 -18.02 -20.88
N VAL A 192 5.50 -16.97 -21.55
CA VAL A 192 6.72 -17.09 -22.37
C VAL A 192 7.92 -17.52 -21.54
N ALA A 193 8.15 -16.92 -20.37
CA ALA A 193 9.26 -17.31 -19.49
C ALA A 193 9.14 -18.77 -18.99
N GLU A 194 7.92 -19.27 -18.77
CA GLU A 194 7.69 -20.67 -18.43
C GLU A 194 7.97 -21.61 -19.62
N GLN A 195 7.54 -21.24 -20.83
CA GLN A 195 7.85 -21.99 -22.05
C GLN A 195 9.37 -22.04 -22.32
N GLU A 196 10.08 -20.92 -22.15
CA GLU A 196 11.55 -20.87 -22.24
C GLU A 196 12.21 -21.79 -21.21
N PHE A 197 11.74 -21.78 -19.96
CA PHE A 197 12.22 -22.66 -18.90
C PHE A 197 11.96 -24.15 -19.18
N GLN A 198 10.80 -24.49 -19.75
CA GLN A 198 10.52 -25.87 -20.19
C GLN A 198 11.45 -26.29 -21.34
N GLN A 199 11.72 -25.40 -22.30
CA GLN A 199 12.66 -25.67 -23.39
C GLN A 199 14.10 -25.87 -22.90
N THR A 200 14.58 -25.08 -21.92
CA THR A 200 15.93 -25.29 -21.35
C THR A 200 16.03 -26.62 -20.59
N LEU A 201 15.01 -27.01 -19.83
CA LEU A 201 14.95 -28.33 -19.18
C LEU A 201 15.00 -29.49 -20.18
N LEU A 202 14.34 -29.37 -21.34
CA LEU A 202 14.40 -30.40 -22.39
C LEU A 202 15.81 -30.48 -23.01
N LYS A 203 16.47 -29.35 -23.26
CA LYS A 203 17.86 -29.30 -23.75
C LYS A 203 18.82 -29.95 -22.76
N GLU A 204 18.77 -29.58 -21.48
CA GLU A 204 19.61 -30.19 -20.44
C GLU A 204 19.42 -31.71 -20.33
N ARG A 205 18.17 -32.21 -20.46
CA ARG A 205 17.88 -33.64 -20.44
C ARG A 205 18.50 -34.35 -21.65
N ALA A 206 18.41 -33.76 -22.84
CA ALA A 206 19.05 -34.29 -24.05
C ALA A 206 20.58 -34.31 -23.93
N GLU A 207 21.19 -33.21 -23.48
CA GLU A 207 22.64 -33.12 -23.27
C GLU A 207 23.15 -34.15 -22.24
N LYS A 208 22.43 -34.33 -21.13
CA LYS A 208 22.74 -35.36 -20.13
C LYS A 208 22.64 -36.76 -20.74
N LEU A 209 21.64 -37.04 -21.56
CA LEU A 209 21.43 -38.34 -22.22
C LEU A 209 22.53 -38.65 -23.25
N GLU A 210 22.95 -37.67 -24.07
CA GLU A 210 24.08 -37.84 -24.99
C GLU A 210 25.42 -38.01 -24.24
N ASN A 211 25.64 -37.27 -23.15
CA ASN A 211 26.81 -37.44 -22.28
C ASN A 211 26.84 -38.86 -21.66
N TRP A 212 25.69 -39.41 -21.26
CA TRP A 212 25.58 -40.81 -20.82
C TRP A 212 25.96 -41.80 -21.91
N LYS A 213 25.42 -41.68 -23.13
CA LYS A 213 25.80 -42.52 -24.28
C LYS A 213 27.31 -42.46 -24.57
N MET A 214 27.90 -41.27 -24.54
CA MET A 214 29.34 -41.09 -24.77
C MET A 214 30.20 -41.72 -23.66
N LYS A 215 29.76 -41.66 -22.40
CA LYS A 215 30.42 -42.35 -21.27
C LYS A 215 30.27 -43.86 -21.36
N GLU A 216 29.15 -44.36 -21.84
CA GLU A 216 28.90 -45.79 -22.04
C GLU A 216 29.81 -46.35 -23.14
N LYS A 217 29.85 -45.73 -24.32
CA LYS A 217 30.79 -46.08 -25.40
C LYS A 217 32.25 -46.09 -24.93
N ARG A 218 32.68 -45.03 -24.22
CA ARG A 218 34.05 -44.97 -23.66
C ARG A 218 34.35 -46.12 -22.69
N LYS A 219 33.37 -46.51 -21.84
CA LYS A 219 33.53 -47.66 -20.95
C LYS A 219 33.59 -48.99 -21.70
N GLU A 220 32.87 -49.13 -22.81
CA GLU A 220 32.99 -50.31 -23.67
C GLU A 220 34.32 -50.38 -24.40
N GLU A 221 34.81 -49.26 -24.92
CA GLU A 221 36.13 -49.12 -25.55
C GLU A 221 37.22 -49.51 -24.54
N MET A 222 37.25 -48.88 -23.35
CA MET A 222 38.19 -49.25 -22.28
C MET A 222 38.16 -50.74 -21.94
N LYS A 223 36.97 -51.36 -21.83
CA LYS A 223 36.85 -52.81 -21.57
C LYS A 223 37.38 -53.68 -22.72
N LYS A 224 37.23 -53.23 -23.98
CA LYS A 224 37.78 -53.92 -25.16
C LYS A 224 39.31 -53.81 -25.15
N ASP A 225 39.84 -52.61 -24.91
CA ASP A 225 41.28 -52.33 -24.82
C ASP A 225 41.93 -53.13 -23.68
N GLU A 226 41.35 -53.12 -22.48
CA GLU A 226 41.81 -53.94 -21.34
C GLU A 226 41.82 -55.43 -21.68
N LYS A 227 40.75 -55.94 -22.31
CA LYS A 227 40.65 -57.34 -22.73
C LYS A 227 41.67 -57.71 -23.80
N GLU A 228 41.94 -56.82 -24.75
CA GLU A 228 42.96 -57.04 -25.77
C GLU A 228 44.37 -56.99 -25.19
N LEU A 229 44.66 -56.02 -24.33
CA LEU A 229 45.94 -55.87 -23.63
C LEU A 229 46.20 -57.09 -22.73
N LEU A 230 45.17 -57.61 -22.05
CA LEU A 230 45.22 -58.87 -21.32
C LEU A 230 45.50 -60.06 -22.26
N ARG A 231 44.86 -60.16 -23.43
CA ARG A 231 45.09 -61.22 -24.42
C ARG A 231 46.52 -61.20 -25.00
N ARG A 232 47.07 -60.01 -25.25
CA ARG A 232 48.46 -59.82 -25.69
C ARG A 232 49.46 -60.19 -24.59
N LYS A 233 49.16 -59.88 -23.32
CA LYS A 233 49.99 -60.31 -22.17
C LYS A 233 49.88 -61.81 -21.90
N SER A 234 48.69 -62.39 -21.99
CA SER A 234 48.46 -63.82 -21.71
C SER A 234 49.09 -64.74 -22.73
N SER A 235 49.36 -64.28 -23.96
CA SER A 235 50.15 -65.04 -24.95
C SER A 235 51.65 -65.08 -24.65
N MET A 236 52.13 -64.28 -23.68
CA MET A 236 53.47 -64.40 -23.10
C MET A 236 53.48 -65.18 -21.78
N TRP A 237 52.32 -65.57 -21.25
CA TRP A 237 52.27 -66.34 -19.99
C TRP A 237 52.86 -67.73 -20.21
N ILE A 238 53.66 -68.16 -19.25
CA ILE A 238 54.43 -69.40 -19.32
C ILE A 238 53.57 -70.49 -18.68
N ASN A 239 53.34 -71.58 -19.40
CA ASN A 239 52.65 -72.73 -18.84
C ASN A 239 53.51 -73.38 -17.75
N GLU A 240 52.88 -74.01 -16.75
CA GLU A 240 53.58 -74.59 -15.60
C GLU A 240 54.67 -75.61 -16.01
N GLN A 241 54.42 -76.39 -17.06
CA GLN A 241 55.36 -77.36 -17.65
C GLN A 241 56.56 -76.73 -18.40
N GLU A 242 56.50 -75.42 -18.68
CA GLU A 242 57.53 -74.66 -19.43
C GLU A 242 58.26 -73.66 -18.52
N LEU A 243 57.81 -73.50 -17.27
CA LEU A 243 58.29 -72.49 -16.33
C LEU A 243 59.76 -72.69 -15.96
N GLU A 244 60.14 -73.92 -15.59
CA GLU A 244 61.52 -74.28 -15.22
C GLU A 244 62.53 -73.97 -16.34
N LYS A 245 62.15 -74.23 -17.59
CA LYS A 245 63.00 -73.99 -18.77
C LYS A 245 63.28 -72.50 -18.96
N LYS A 246 62.24 -71.66 -18.86
CA LYS A 246 62.38 -70.20 -19.02
C LYS A 246 63.07 -69.51 -17.85
N ILE A 247 62.99 -70.07 -16.64
CA ILE A 247 63.78 -69.58 -15.48
C ILE A 247 65.27 -69.76 -15.76
N LEU A 248 65.68 -70.91 -16.30
CA LEU A 248 67.08 -71.17 -16.66
C LEU A 248 67.56 -70.26 -17.81
N GLU A 249 66.73 -70.06 -18.84
CA GLU A 249 67.00 -69.17 -19.97
C GLU A 249 67.26 -67.72 -19.51
N ALA A 250 66.39 -67.16 -18.65
CA ALA A 250 66.51 -65.80 -18.14
C ALA A 250 67.72 -65.57 -17.19
N ILE A 251 68.24 -66.62 -16.55
CA ILE A 251 69.45 -66.55 -15.73
C ILE A 251 70.72 -66.47 -16.61
N VAL A 252 70.67 -67.04 -17.82
CA VAL A 252 71.78 -67.02 -18.78
C VAL A 252 71.78 -65.71 -19.58
N ASP A 253 70.63 -65.28 -20.08
CA ASP A 253 70.47 -64.08 -20.92
C ASP A 253 70.41 -62.77 -20.10
N THR A 254 71.41 -62.55 -19.23
CA THR A 254 71.55 -61.32 -18.45
C THR A 254 71.96 -60.14 -19.33
N THR A 255 70.96 -59.48 -19.91
CA THR A 255 71.12 -58.22 -20.65
C THR A 255 71.44 -57.07 -19.69
N PRO A 256 72.57 -56.34 -19.86
CA PRO A 256 72.89 -55.20 -19.01
C PRO A 256 71.96 -54.01 -19.33
N LEU A 257 71.64 -53.24 -18.28
CA LEU A 257 70.71 -52.09 -18.27
C LEU A 257 71.23 -50.87 -19.05
#